data_AF-A0A956SVH4-F1
#
_entry.id   AF-A0A956SVH4-F1
#
_cell.length_a   1.000
_cell.length_b   1.000
_cell.length_c   1.000
_cell.angle_alpha   90.00
_cell.angle_beta   90.00
_cell.angle_gamma   90.00
#
_symmetry.space_group_name_H-M   'P 1'
#
loop_
_entity.id
_entity.type
_entity.pdbx_description
1 polymer ?
#
loop_
_entity_poly.entity_id
_entity_poly.type
_entity_poly.pdbx_seq_one_letter_code
_entity_poly.pdbx_strand_id
1 'polypeptide(L)'
;MGFISKTAIHPAQVPIIEGAMRVSGEEEEAARAILNQEARAVFQIGGVMCEPATHAGWARRVLARAEIFGGAEPAALQATA
;
A
#
# COMPACT_ATOMS: atom_id res chain seq x y z
N MET A 1 -10.83 -8.30 -0.48
CA MET A 1 -11.36 -7.73 -1.74
C MET A 1 -10.35 -6.72 -2.30
N GLY A 2 -10.22 -6.63 -3.62
CA GLY A 2 -9.23 -5.78 -4.32
C GLY A 2 -9.82 -4.51 -4.92
N PHE A 3 -10.52 -3.69 -4.12
CA PHE A 3 -11.02 -2.39 -4.58
C PHE A 3 -9.87 -1.43 -4.86
N ILE A 4 -9.98 -0.65 -5.94
CA ILE A 4 -8.95 0.32 -6.38
C ILE A 4 -9.43 1.77 -6.34
N SER A 5 -10.69 2.00 -5.94
CA SER A 5 -11.30 3.33 -5.88
C SER A 5 -12.53 3.35 -4.98
N LYS A 6 -12.96 4.56 -4.63
CA LYS A 6 -14.23 4.84 -3.95
C LYS A 6 -14.82 6.14 -4.49
N THR A 7 -16.11 6.10 -4.84
CA THR A 7 -16.84 7.32 -5.22
C THR A 7 -17.09 8.21 -4.01
N ALA A 8 -16.75 9.50 -4.14
CA ALA A 8 -17.15 10.57 -3.23
C ALA A 8 -18.42 11.26 -3.75
N ILE A 9 -19.42 11.43 -2.89
CA ILE A 9 -20.65 12.19 -3.18
C ILE A 9 -20.70 13.53 -2.43
N HIS A 10 -19.74 13.76 -1.54
CA HIS A 10 -19.61 14.98 -0.75
C HIS A 10 -18.13 15.31 -0.56
N PRO A 11 -17.69 16.58 -0.66
CA PRO A 11 -16.28 16.96 -0.54
C PRO A 11 -15.59 16.48 0.74
N ALA A 12 -16.31 16.45 1.87
CA ALA A 12 -15.77 15.95 3.14
C ALA A 12 -15.33 14.47 3.12
N GLN A 13 -15.75 13.68 2.13
CA GLN A 13 -15.34 12.27 1.99
C GLN A 13 -13.96 12.11 1.35
N VAL A 14 -13.50 13.10 0.57
CA VAL A 14 -12.24 13.04 -0.18
C VAL A 14 -11.04 12.72 0.74
N PRO A 15 -10.76 13.48 1.83
CA PRO A 15 -9.61 13.18 2.67
C PRO A 15 -9.68 11.81 3.37
N ILE A 16 -10.89 11.31 3.64
CA ILE A 16 -11.10 9.99 4.24
C ILE A 16 -10.78 8.89 3.20
N ILE A 17 -11.27 9.06 1.98
CA ILE A 17 -11.02 8.13 0.87
C ILE A 17 -9.53 8.11 0.53
N GLU A 18 -8.90 9.27 0.35
CA GLU A 18 -7.47 9.39 0.05
C GLU A 18 -6.61 8.83 1.19
N GLY A 19 -7.00 9.06 2.45
CA GLY A 19 -6.35 8.46 3.61
C GLY A 19 -6.40 6.92 3.59
N ALA A 20 -7.54 6.34 3.23
CA ALA A 20 -7.70 4.89 3.08
C ALA A 20 -6.94 4.30 1.87
N MET A 21 -6.55 5.14 0.90
CA MET A 21 -5.75 4.73 -0.24
C MET A 21 -4.24 4.82 0.03
N ARG A 22 -3.80 5.30 1.19
CA ARG A 22 -2.38 5.30 1.57
C ARG A 22 -1.82 3.89 1.71
N VAL A 23 -0.50 3.79 1.63
CA VAL A 23 0.25 2.52 1.70
C VAL A 23 0.98 2.44 3.03
N SER A 24 0.99 1.29 3.70
CA SER A 24 1.80 1.15 4.92
C SER A 24 3.29 1.07 4.59
N GLY A 25 4.16 1.45 5.53
CA GLY A 25 5.61 1.32 5.34
C GLY A 25 6.04 -0.13 5.05
N GLU A 26 5.40 -1.10 5.69
CA GLU A 26 5.64 -2.53 5.47
C GLU A 26 5.25 -2.97 4.05
N GLU A 27 4.09 -2.50 3.54
CA GLU A 27 3.67 -2.78 2.17
C GLU A 27 4.65 -2.17 1.17
N GLU A 28 5.11 -0.94 1.41
CA GLU A 28 6.07 -0.26 0.55
C GLU A 28 7.43 -0.96 0.54
N GLU A 29 7.95 -1.33 1.70
CA GLU A 29 9.21 -2.08 1.84
C GLU A 29 9.14 -3.41 1.09
N ALA A 30 8.06 -4.19 1.32
CA ALA A 30 7.86 -5.45 0.64
C ALA A 30 7.74 -5.28 -0.87
N ALA A 31 7.03 -4.25 -1.34
CA ALA A 31 6.90 -3.96 -2.76
C ALA A 31 8.25 -3.60 -3.41
N ARG A 32 9.08 -2.78 -2.74
CA ARG A 32 10.43 -2.43 -3.21
C ARG A 32 11.32 -3.67 -3.29
N ALA A 33 11.29 -4.52 -2.27
CA ALA A 33 12.10 -5.74 -2.24
C ALA A 33 11.69 -6.75 -3.33
N ILE A 34 10.38 -6.92 -3.56
CA ILE A 34 9.83 -7.82 -4.59
C ILE A 34 10.23 -7.39 -6.01
N LEU A 35 10.37 -6.09 -6.25
CA LEU A 35 10.76 -5.55 -7.55
C LEU A 35 12.27 -5.36 -7.73
N ASN A 36 13.06 -5.66 -6.71
CA ASN A 36 14.51 -5.64 -6.83
C ASN A 36 14.95 -6.72 -7.85
N GLN A 37 15.76 -6.32 -8.84
CA GLN A 37 16.25 -7.22 -9.89
C GLN A 37 17.16 -8.33 -9.34
N GLU A 38 17.77 -8.12 -8.17
CA GLU A 38 18.62 -9.08 -7.48
C GLU A 38 17.84 -9.92 -6.46
N ALA A 39 16.51 -9.78 -6.40
CA ALA A 39 15.69 -10.54 -5.47
C ALA A 39 15.78 -12.05 -5.74
N ARG A 40 15.85 -12.84 -4.66
CA ARG A 40 15.75 -14.30 -4.74
C ARG A 40 14.36 -14.69 -5.26
N ALA A 41 14.27 -15.85 -5.93
CA ALA A 41 13.00 -16.37 -6.46
C ALA A 41 11.91 -16.49 -5.40
N VAL A 42 12.27 -16.88 -4.17
CA VAL A 42 11.40 -16.85 -2.99
C VAL A 42 12.22 -16.37 -1.80
N PHE A 43 11.68 -15.45 -1.02
CA PHE A 43 12.28 -14.91 0.21
C PHE A 43 11.19 -14.55 1.23
N GLN A 44 11.59 -13.99 2.38
CA GLN A 44 10.65 -13.54 3.41
C GLN A 44 11.02 -12.16 3.94
N ILE A 45 10.00 -11.37 4.27
CA ILE A 45 10.09 -10.11 5.03
C ILE A 45 9.10 -10.21 6.19
N GLY A 46 9.56 -9.97 7.42
CA GLY A 46 8.69 -10.06 8.61
C GLY A 46 8.02 -11.43 8.79
N GLY A 47 8.62 -12.51 8.27
CA GLY A 47 8.03 -13.87 8.27
C GLY A 47 6.99 -14.13 7.17
N VAL A 48 6.69 -13.15 6.31
CA VAL A 48 5.77 -13.29 5.18
C VAL A 48 6.53 -13.70 3.93
N MET A 49 6.02 -14.69 3.19
CA MET A 49 6.62 -15.16 1.94
C MET A 49 6.44 -14.15 0.79
N CYS A 50 7.54 -13.85 0.11
CA CYS A 50 7.60 -12.97 -1.04
C CYS A 50 8.18 -13.74 -2.25
N GLU A 51 7.48 -13.70 -3.37
CA GLU A 51 7.88 -14.33 -4.63
C GLU A 51 7.77 -13.30 -5.77
N PRO A 52 8.88 -12.81 -6.35
CA PRO A 52 8.87 -11.81 -7.41
C PRO A 52 7.96 -12.14 -8.59
N ALA A 53 8.01 -13.39 -9.08
CA ALA A 53 7.23 -13.82 -10.24
C ALA A 53 5.71 -13.69 -9.99
N THR A 54 5.25 -14.02 -8.79
CA THR A 54 3.83 -14.01 -8.41
C THR A 54 3.39 -12.61 -7.96
N HIS A 55 4.22 -11.91 -7.19
CA HIS A 55 3.82 -10.68 -6.49
C HIS A 55 4.23 -9.38 -7.19
N ALA A 56 5.01 -9.41 -8.28
CA ALA A 56 5.44 -8.18 -8.97
C ALA A 56 4.26 -7.28 -9.40
N GLY A 57 3.14 -7.86 -9.84
CA GLY A 57 1.95 -7.10 -10.20
C GLY A 57 1.33 -6.34 -9.02
N TRP A 58 1.33 -6.95 -7.83
CA TRP A 58 0.91 -6.30 -6.59
C TRP A 58 1.89 -5.20 -6.19
N ALA A 59 3.19 -5.49 -6.18
CA ALA A 59 4.22 -4.55 -5.79
C ALA A 59 4.20 -3.26 -6.64
N ARG A 60 4.04 -3.36 -7.96
CA ARG A 60 3.93 -2.17 -8.83
C ARG A 60 2.73 -1.31 -8.49
N ARG A 61 1.57 -1.92 -8.16
CA ARG A 61 0.37 -1.17 -7.77
C ARG A 61 0.54 -0.48 -6.43
N VAL A 62 1.22 -1.13 -5.48
CA VAL A 62 1.54 -0.55 -4.17
C VAL A 62 2.43 0.68 -4.34
N LEU A 63 3.53 0.57 -5.11
CA LEU A 63 4.42 1.73 -5.33
C LEU A 63 3.72 2.87 -6.06
N ALA A 64 2.94 2.58 -7.11
CA ALA A 64 2.15 3.60 -7.80
C ALA A 64 1.14 4.30 -6.87
N ARG A 65 0.55 3.55 -5.93
CA ARG A 65 -0.37 4.10 -4.93
C ARG A 65 0.37 4.96 -3.90
N ALA A 66 1.56 4.54 -3.46
CA ALA A 66 2.41 5.29 -2.55
C ALA A 66 2.87 6.62 -3.17
N GLU A 67 3.17 6.65 -4.47
CA GLU A 67 3.54 7.87 -5.20
C GLU A 67 2.41 8.93 -5.21
N ILE A 68 1.15 8.49 -5.25
CA ILE A 68 -0.01 9.39 -5.33
C ILE A 68 -0.51 9.80 -3.94
N PHE A 69 -0.69 8.84 -3.03
CA PHE A 69 -1.36 9.06 -1.74
C PHE A 69 -0.39 9.19 -0.55
N GLY A 70 0.87 8.79 -0.74
CA GLY A 70 1.88 8.74 0.31
C GLY A 70 1.80 7.51 1.22
N GLY A 71 2.74 7.46 2.16
CA GLY A 71 2.74 6.49 3.25
C GLY A 71 1.62 6.78 4.25
N ALA A 72 1.08 5.73 4.88
CA ALA A 72 0.10 5.85 5.94
C ALA A 72 0.77 6.48 7.17
N GLU A 73 0.42 7.74 7.47
CA GLU A 73 0.62 8.30 8.81
C GLU A 73 -0.17 7.46 9.82
N PRO A 74 0.39 7.19 11.03
CA PRO A 74 -0.36 6.51 12.08
C PRO A 74 -1.66 7.28 12.29
N ALA A 75 -2.78 6.58 12.15
CA ALA A 75 -4.10 7.19 12.23
C ALA A 75 -4.21 7.93 13.56
N ALA A 76 -4.19 9.27 13.51
CA ALA A 76 -4.66 10.08 14.62
C ALA A 76 -6.16 9.83 14.72
N LEU A 77 -6.53 8.81 15.49
CA LEU A 77 -7.89 8.61 15.92
C LEU A 77 -8.24 9.80 16.81
N GLN A 78 -8.72 10.89 16.21
CA GLN A 78 -9.37 11.93 16.98
C GLN A 78 -10.74 11.38 17.37
N ALA A 79 -10.77 10.77 18.55
CA ALA A 79 -11.97 10.66 19.34
C ALA A 79 -12.43 12.10 19.65
N THR A 80 -13.60 12.48 19.16
CA THR A 80 -14.33 13.62 19.68
C THR A 80 -15.74 13.19 20.01
N ALA A 81 -15.97 13.16 21.33
CA ALA A 81 -17.17 13.23 22.16
C ALA A 81 -18.55 13.11 21.49
#